data_AF-A0AAQ3Q3I9-F1
#
_entry.id   AF-A0AAQ3Q3I9-F1
#
_cell.length_a   1.000
_cell.length_b   1.000
_cell.length_c   1.000
_cell.angle_alpha   90.00
_cell.angle_beta   90.00
_cell.angle_gamma   90.00
#
_symmetry.space_group_name_H-M   'P 1'
#
loop_
_entity.id
_entity.type
_entity.pdbx_description
1 polymer ?
#
loop_
_entity_poly.entity_id
_entity_poly.type
_entity_poly.pdbx_seq_one_letter_code
_entity_poly.pdbx_strand_id
1 'polypeptide(L)' 'MTEVASLYGVNAHPGKAGETGVWVGDRKIGAVGVRIWSGITSHGLAFNINPDLNYFKHIVPCGIPDKGVTSLRTETEM' A
#
# COMPACT_ATOMS: atom_id res chain seq x y z
N MET A 1 3.94 -8.71 -0.11
CA MET A 1 2.93 -7.85 -0.78
C MET A 1 3.07 -7.91 -2.30
N THR A 2 4.22 -7.56 -2.89
CA THR A 2 4.44 -7.68 -4.35
C THR A 2 4.18 -9.09 -4.90
N GLU A 3 4.79 -10.11 -4.27
CA GLU A 3 4.58 -11.51 -4.66
C GLU A 3 3.11 -11.93 -4.53
N VAL A 4 2.47 -11.59 -3.40
CA VAL A 4 1.04 -11.84 -3.18
C VAL A 4 0.19 -11.19 -4.26
N ALA A 5 0.44 -9.93 -4.62
CA ALA A 5 -0.28 -9.25 -5.69
C ALA A 5 -0.09 -9.95 -7.06
N SER A 6 1.12 -10.45 -7.33
CA SER A 6 1.42 -11.20 -8.55
C SER A 6 0.62 -12.50 -8.66
N LEU A 7 0.25 -13.15 -7.55
CA LEU A 7 -0.61 -14.34 -7.57
C LEU A 7 -2.02 -14.05 -8.11
N TYR A 8 -2.45 -12.79 -8.05
CA TYR A 8 -3.74 -12.31 -8.57
C TYR A 8 -3.60 -11.58 -9.92
N GLY A 9 -2.43 -11.66 -10.58
CA GLY A 9 -2.18 -10.97 -11.84
C GLY A 9 -1.98 -9.45 -11.71
N VAL A 10 -1.83 -8.92 -10.49
CA VAL A 10 -1.62 -7.50 -10.24
C VAL A 10 -0.13 -7.17 -10.28
N ASN A 11 0.28 -6.33 -11.22
CA ASN A 11 1.67 -5.87 -11.33
C ASN A 11 1.98 -4.78 -10.31
N ALA A 12 2.40 -5.20 -9.12
CA ALA A 12 2.79 -4.30 -8.03
C ALA A 12 4.32 -4.19 -7.91
N HIS A 13 4.81 -3.05 -7.44
CA HIS A 13 6.24 -2.81 -7.25
C HIS A 13 6.52 -2.04 -5.94
N PRO A 14 7.75 -2.13 -5.39
CA PRO A 14 8.18 -1.22 -4.32
C PRO A 14 8.10 0.22 -4.80
N GLY A 15 7.79 1.14 -3.89
CA GLY A 15 7.80 2.56 -4.26
C GLY A 15 9.20 3.10 -4.46
N LYS A 16 9.27 4.28 -5.10
CA LYS A 16 10.51 5.00 -5.35
C LYS A 16 11.07 5.62 -4.07
N ALA A 17 12.23 6.26 -4.16
CA ALA A 17 12.77 7.04 -3.05
C ALA A 17 11.73 8.05 -2.53
N GLY A 18 11.45 8.03 -1.23
CA GLY A 18 10.40 8.85 -0.60
C GLY A 18 8.99 8.24 -0.61
N GLU A 19 8.77 7.13 -1.31
CA GLU A 19 7.46 6.51 -1.49
C GLU A 19 7.38 5.14 -0.81
N THR A 20 7.37 5.10 0.52
CA THR A 20 7.33 3.81 1.24
C THR A 20 6.07 2.99 0.89
N GLY A 21 6.21 1.66 0.93
CA GLY A 21 5.12 0.73 0.64
C GLY A 21 5.20 0.10 -0.75
N VAL A 22 4.06 -0.43 -1.18
CA VAL A 22 3.90 -1.17 -2.44
C VAL A 22 2.81 -0.52 -3.28
N TRP A 23 3.05 -0.45 -4.59
CA TRP A 23 2.34 0.41 -5.52
C TRP A 23 1.95 -0.32 -6.80
N VAL A 24 0.86 0.11 -7.44
CA VAL A 24 0.43 -0.28 -8.78
C VAL A 24 0.37 1.00 -9.61
N GLY A 25 1.37 1.22 -10.46
CA GLY A 25 1.60 2.54 -11.05
C GLY A 25 1.80 3.60 -9.96
N ASP A 26 1.01 4.67 -9.99
CA ASP A 26 1.04 5.73 -8.97
C ASP A 26 -0.01 5.56 -7.85
N ARG A 27 -0.63 4.38 -7.72
CA ARG A 27 -1.59 4.07 -6.65
C ARG A 27 -0.98 3.15 -5.60
N LYS A 28 -1.04 3.52 -4.33
CA LYS A 28 -0.54 2.68 -3.23
C LYS A 28 -1.54 1.55 -2.93
N ILE A 29 -1.08 0.29 -3.03
CA ILE A 29 -1.88 -0.90 -2.66
C ILE A 29 -1.51 -1.41 -1.26
N GLY A 30 -0.34 -1.06 -0.74
CA GLY A 30 0.05 -1.43 0.62
C GLY A 30 0.98 -0.43 1.28
N ALA A 31 0.74 -0.16 2.56
CA ALA A 31 1.57 0.69 3.40
C ALA A 31 2.55 -0.14 4.24
N VAL A 32 3.74 0.42 4.50
CA VAL A 32 4.72 -0.15 5.42
C VAL A 32 5.12 0.94 6.39
N GLY A 33 5.02 0.64 7.67
CA GLY A 33 5.44 1.51 8.77
C GLY A 33 5.91 0.63 9.90
N VAL A 34 7.20 0.70 10.23
CA VAL A 34 7.83 -0.15 11.24
C VAL A 34 8.54 0.71 12.27
N ARG A 35 8.56 0.22 13.51
CA ARG A 35 9.38 0.79 14.59
C ARG A 35 10.25 -0.31 15.17
N ILE A 36 11.51 -0.01 15.42
CA ILE A 36 12.43 -0.89 16.13
C ILE A 36 12.76 -0.26 17.48
N TRP A 37 12.54 -1.00 18.55
CA TRP A 37 12.92 -0.59 19.90
C TRP A 37 13.50 -1.78 20.66
N SER A 38 14.68 -1.59 21.27
CA SER A 38 15.42 -2.66 21.94
C SER A 38 15.62 -3.93 21.09
N GLY A 39 15.83 -3.76 19.79
CA GLY A 39 15.99 -4.87 18.84
C GLY A 39 14.69 -5.58 18.42
N ILE A 40 13.53 -5.11 18.88
CA ILE A 40 12.22 -5.72 18.61
C ILE A 40 11.43 -4.83 17.63
N THR A 41 10.88 -5.42 16.58
CA THR A 41 10.03 -4.74 15.59
C THR A 41 8.58 -4.65 16.06
N SER A 42 7.91 -3.53 15.78
CA SER A 42 6.48 -3.29 16.02
C SER A 42 5.85 -2.53 14.84
N HIS A 43 4.51 -2.42 14.83
CA HIS A 43 3.68 -2.01 13.69
C HIS A 43 3.70 -3.08 12.57
N GLY A 44 4.16 -2.74 11.37
CA GLY A 44 4.31 -3.71 10.28
C GLY A 44 3.87 -3.16 8.93
N LEU A 45 2.88 -3.80 8.34
CA LEU A 45 2.35 -3.47 7.02
C LEU A 45 0.83 -3.56 7.01
N ALA A 46 0.21 -2.86 6.05
CA ALA A 46 -1.20 -2.96 5.75
C ALA A 46 -1.36 -3.12 4.23
N PHE A 47 -1.97 -4.22 3.80
CA PHE A 47 -2.20 -4.53 2.39
C PHE A 47 -3.71 -4.43 2.09
N ASN A 48 -4.08 -3.57 1.15
CA ASN A 48 -5.47 -3.28 0.84
C ASN A 48 -6.06 -4.44 0.02
N ILE A 49 -6.76 -5.36 0.68
CA ILE A 49 -7.52 -6.41 -0.02
C ILE A 49 -8.85 -5.85 -0.53
N ASN A 50 -9.73 -5.45 0.40
CA ASN A 50 -11.05 -4.84 0.14
C ASN A 50 -11.44 -3.81 1.22
N PRO A 51 -10.59 -2.83 1.56
CA PRO A 51 -11.04 -1.71 2.40
C PRO A 51 -11.95 -0.78 1.60
N ASP A 52 -12.81 -0.03 2.30
CA ASP A 52 -13.47 1.12 1.68
C ASP A 52 -12.43 2.23 1.43
N LEU A 53 -12.08 2.42 0.16
CA LEU A 53 -11.07 3.40 -0.25
C LEU A 53 -11.54 4.85 -0.07
N ASN A 54 -12.83 5.10 0.17
CA ASN A 54 -13.32 6.46 0.42
C ASN A 54 -12.75 7.06 1.69
N TYR A 55 -12.40 6.25 2.70
CA TYR A 55 -11.79 6.77 3.93
C TYR A 55 -10.45 7.47 3.68
N PHE A 56 -9.70 7.09 2.65
CA PHE A 56 -8.44 7.75 2.30
C PHE A 56 -8.64 9.19 1.81
N LYS A 57 -9.86 9.59 1.40
CA LYS A 57 -10.18 10.97 1.01
C LYS A 57 -10.13 11.95 2.19
N HIS A 58 -10.16 11.45 3.42
CA HIS A 58 -10.14 12.28 4.63
C HIS A 58 -8.72 12.55 5.16
N ILE A 59 -7.69 12.02 4.51
CA ILE A 59 -6.28 12.20 4.90
C ILE A 59 -5.42 12.48 3.66
N VAL A 60 -4.20 12.99 3.87
CA VAL A 60 -3.15 12.96 2.83
C VAL A 60 -2.29 11.73 3.09
N PRO A 61 -2.57 10.57 2.44
CA PRO A 61 -1.93 9.32 2.77
C PRO A 61 -0.41 9.38 2.56
N CYS A 62 0.33 9.05 3.61
CA CYS A 62 1.80 9.12 3.64
C CYS A 62 2.39 10.49 3.28
N GLY A 63 1.60 11.57 3.34
CA GLY A 63 2.05 12.92 3.02
C GLY A 63 2.25 13.21 1.53
N ILE A 64 1.74 12.36 0.63
CA ILE A 64 1.92 12.49 -0.82
C ILE A 64 0.57 12.85 -1.46
N PRO A 65 0.28 14.14 -1.74
CA PRO A 65 -1.04 14.59 -2.17
C PRO A 65 -1.41 14.16 -3.59
N ASP A 66 -0.42 14.02 -4.49
CA ASP A 66 -0.66 13.75 -5.91
C ASP A 66 -0.75 12.26 -6.27
N LYS A 67 -0.88 11.38 -5.26
CA LYS A 67 -0.90 9.93 -5.47
C LYS A 67 -2.14 9.27 -4.91
N GLY A 68 -2.64 8.28 -5.67
CA GLY A 68 -3.83 7.54 -5.33
C GLY A 68 -3.57 6.38 -4.37
N VAL A 69 -4.65 5.73 -3.96
CA VAL A 69 -4.64 4.43 -3.27
C VAL A 69 -5.47 3.44 -4.06
N THR A 70 -5.18 2.15 -3.92
CA THR A 70 -5.93 1.07 -4.55
C THR A 70 -6.04 -0.14 -3.62
N SER A 71 -6.75 -1.17 -4.06
CA SER A 71 -6.91 -2.45 -3.37
C SER A 71 -6.88 -3.60 -4.36
N LEU A 72 -6.63 -4.84 -3.92
CA LEU A 72 -6.75 -6.01 -4.78
C LEU A 72 -8.12 -6.05 -5.45
N ARG A 73 -9.20 -5.84 -4.69
CA ARG A 73 -10.56 -5.82 -5.22
C ARG A 73 -10.70 -4.87 -6.42
N THR A 74 -10.15 -3.66 -6.30
CA THR A 74 -10.18 -2.65 -7.36
C THR A 74 -9.35 -3.06 -8.57
N GLU A 75 -8.17 -3.66 -8.36
CA GLU A 75 -7.27 -4.06 -9.46
C GLU A 75 -7.68 -5.37 -10.16
N THR A 76 -8.52 -6.20 -9.54
CA THR A 76 -8.93 -7.51 -10.07
C THR A 76 -10.42 -7.60 -10.42
N GLU A 77 -11.16 -6.50 -10.32
CA GLU A 77 -12.63 -6.45 -10.55
C GLU A 77 -13.43 -7.45 -9.70
N MET A 78 -13.02 -7.68 -8.46
CA MET A 78 -13.67 -8.62 -7.52
C MET A 78 -14.70 -7.97 -6.57
#